data_AF-A0A9Q3VN15-F1
#
_entry.id   AF-A0A9Q3VN15-F1
#
_cell.length_a   1.000
_cell.length_b   1.000
_cell.length_c   1.000
_cell.angle_alpha   90.00
_cell.angle_beta   90.00
_cell.angle_gamma   90.00
#
_symmetry.space_group_name_H-M   'P 1'
#
loop_
_entity.id
_entity.type
_entity.pdbx_description
1 polymer ?
#
loop_
_entity_poly.entity_id
_entity_poly.type
_entity_poly.pdbx_seq_one_letter_code
_entity_poly.pdbx_strand_id
1 'polypeptide(L)' 'MNVQRADRAQSGTTGRQLLMAEAVVAGAVALALFVRELPSLRRELRIYRMAGGLRAGHRYP' A
#
# COMPACT_ATOMS: atom_id res chain seq x y z
N MET A 1 13.24 -2.88 -37.48
CA MET A 1 14.30 -2.24 -36.67
C MET A 1 14.36 -2.97 -35.33
N ASN A 2 15.33 -3.86 -35.16
CA ASN A 2 15.52 -4.67 -33.95
C ASN A 2 16.25 -3.85 -32.88
N VAL A 3 15.58 -3.56 -31.76
CA VAL A 3 16.22 -2.95 -30.59
C VAL A 3 16.62 -4.05 -29.62
N GLN A 4 17.61 -4.86 -30.03
CA GLN A 4 18.30 -5.85 -29.19
C GLN A 4 19.56 -5.22 -28.55
N ARG A 5 19.46 -3.97 -28.09
CA ARG A 5 20.62 -3.16 -27.63
C ARG A 5 20.56 -2.72 -26.17
N ALA A 6 19.82 -3.42 -25.32
CA ALA A 6 19.85 -3.17 -23.87
C ALA A 6 20.64 -4.25 -23.08
N ASP A 7 21.41 -5.09 -23.77
CA ASP A 7 22.18 -6.18 -23.17
C ASP A 7 23.56 -5.74 -22.62
N ARG A 8 23.92 -4.45 -22.60
CA ARG A 8 25.33 -4.04 -22.40
C ARG A 8 25.59 -2.88 -21.45
N ALA A 9 24.77 -2.71 -20.42
CA ALA A 9 25.15 -1.84 -19.31
C ALA A 9 24.64 -2.40 -17.97
N GLN A 10 25.61 -2.81 -17.14
CA GLN A 10 25.53 -2.88 -15.67
C GLN A 10 25.14 -4.21 -15.00
N SER A 11 26.11 -5.13 -15.02
CA SER A 11 26.77 -5.69 -13.82
C SER A 11 25.93 -6.50 -12.81
N GLY A 12 26.06 -7.83 -12.86
CA GLY A 12 26.15 -8.66 -11.64
C GLY A 12 24.87 -9.03 -10.88
N THR A 13 23.69 -8.59 -11.29
CA THR A 13 22.43 -9.04 -10.66
C THR A 13 21.59 -9.82 -11.65
N THR A 14 21.45 -11.14 -11.40
CA THR A 14 20.56 -12.05 -12.14
C THR A 14 19.16 -11.45 -12.23
N GLY A 15 18.44 -11.58 -13.35
CA GLY A 15 17.09 -10.98 -13.51
C GLY A 15 16.10 -11.31 -12.37
N ARG A 16 16.32 -12.42 -11.66
CA ARG A 16 15.61 -12.76 -10.42
C ARG A 16 15.82 -11.76 -9.27
N GLN A 17 17.02 -11.21 -9.10
CA GLN A 17 17.29 -10.18 -8.09
C GLN A 17 16.58 -8.87 -8.43
N LEU A 18 16.49 -8.51 -9.71
CA LEU A 18 15.74 -7.33 -10.14
C LEU A 18 14.25 -7.48 -9.80
N LEU A 19 13.66 -8.63 -10.14
CA LEU A 19 12.26 -8.94 -9.80
C LEU A 19 12.01 -8.95 -8.29
N MET A 20 12.95 -9.49 -7.51
CA MET A 20 12.84 -9.47 -6.04
C MET A 20 12.95 -8.05 -5.49
N ALA A 21 13.86 -7.23 -6.00
CA ALA A 21 13.98 -5.83 -5.62
C ALA A 21 12.68 -5.06 -5.93
N GLU A 22 12.11 -5.27 -7.12
CA GLU A 22 10.86 -4.65 -7.52
C GLU A 22 9.68 -5.09 -6.63
N ALA A 23 9.59 -6.39 -6.31
CA ALA A 23 8.58 -6.91 -5.39
C ALA A 23 8.72 -6.33 -3.97
N VAL A 24 9.96 -6.18 -3.47
CA VAL A 24 10.22 -5.57 -2.16
C VAL A 24 9.83 -4.09 -2.16
N VAL A 25 10.18 -3.35 -3.22
CA VAL A 25 9.80 -1.93 -3.35
C VAL A 25 8.28 -1.77 -3.43
N ALA A 26 7.61 -2.54 -4.28
CA ALA A 26 6.15 -2.53 -4.39
C ALA A 26 5.48 -2.90 -3.06
N GLY A 27 5.98 -3.93 -2.38
CA GLY A 27 5.49 -4.35 -1.07
C GLY A 27 5.69 -3.29 0.01
N ALA A 28 6.86 -2.63 0.04
CA ALA A 28 7.14 -1.56 0.99
C ALA A 28 6.25 -0.34 0.78
N VAL A 29 6.00 0.05 -0.48
CA VAL A 29 5.07 1.15 -0.81
C VAL A 29 3.64 0.79 -0.38
N ALA A 30 3.17 -0.42 -0.70
CA ALA A 30 1.84 -0.88 -0.29
C ALA A 30 1.71 -0.90 1.24
N LEU A 31 2.71 -1.38 1.96
CA LEU A 31 2.73 -1.40 3.42
C LEU A 31 2.75 0.02 4.00
N ALA A 32 3.55 0.93 3.44
CA ALA A 32 3.61 2.32 3.89
C ALA A 32 2.26 3.03 3.72
N LEU A 33 1.59 2.82 2.58
CA LEU A 33 0.22 3.30 2.36
C LEU A 33 -0.75 2.66 3.35
N PHE A 34 -0.67 1.35 3.57
CA PHE A 34 -1.52 0.67 4.54
C PHE A 34 -1.33 1.23 5.95
N VAL A 35 -0.10 1.42 6.41
CA VAL A 35 0.21 2.02 7.73
C VAL A 35 -0.25 3.47 7.81
N ARG A 36 -0.25 4.21 6.70
CA ARG A 36 -0.73 5.61 6.65
C ARG A 36 -2.25 5.71 6.62
N GLU A 37 -2.94 4.83 5.93
CA GLU A 37 -4.41 4.84 5.80
C GLU A 37 -5.12 4.12 6.95
N LEU A 38 -4.49 3.12 7.56
CA LEU A 38 -5.01 2.43 8.76
C LEU A 38 -5.37 3.36 9.93
N PRO A 39 -4.54 4.34 10.36
CA PRO A 39 -4.90 5.23 11.45
C PRO A 39 -6.09 6.12 11.10
N SER A 40 -6.24 6.50 9.84
CA SER A 40 -7.41 7.24 9.34
C SER A 40 -8.66 6.38 9.46
N LEU A 41 -8.62 5.14 8.99
CA LEU A 41 -9.72 4.18 9.13
C LEU A 41 -10.01 3.85 10.60
N ARG A 42 -9.00 3.64 11.43
CA ARG A 42 -9.19 3.39 12.87
C ARG A 42 -9.76 4.61 13.58
N ARG A 43 -9.40 5.83 13.17
CA ARG A 43 -9.96 7.07 13.70
C ARG A 43 -11.44 7.18 13.33
N GLU A 44 -11.79 6.96 12.07
CA GLU A 44 -13.18 6.93 11.59
C GLU A 44 -13.99 5.88 12.34
N LEU A 45 -13.46 4.65 12.46
CA LEU A 45 -14.10 3.55 13.17
C LEU A 45 -14.24 3.83 14.67
N ARG A 46 -13.25 4.50 15.28
CA ARG A 46 -13.30 4.92 16.69
C ARG A 46 -14.35 6.00 16.90
N ILE A 47 -14.45 6.98 15.99
CA ILE A 47 -15.49 8.00 16.01
C ILE A 47 -16.85 7.33 15.84
N TYR A 48 -17.01 6.44 14.86
CA TYR A 48 -18.20 5.64 14.66
C TYR A 48 -18.57 4.86 15.93
N ARG A 49 -17.60 4.26 16.62
CA ARG A 49 -17.81 3.54 17.89
C ARG A 49 -18.18 4.47 19.05
N MET A 50 -17.57 5.66 19.15
CA MET A 50 -17.88 6.67 20.18
C MET A 50 -19.23 7.33 19.94
N ALA A 51 -19.60 7.56 18.69
CA ALA A 51 -20.90 8.09 18.31
C ALA A 51 -22.03 7.09 18.61
N GLY A 52 -21.75 5.80 18.74
CA GLY A 52 -22.75 4.75 18.98
C GLY A 52 -23.16 3.97 17.72
N GLY A 53 -22.38 4.10 16.64
CA GLY A 53 -22.59 3.41 15.36
C GLY A 53 -23.94 3.75 14.71
N LEU A 54 -24.50 2.82 13.92
CA LEU A 54 -25.86 2.91 13.35
C LEU A 54 -26.97 3.12 14.40
N ARG A 55 -26.66 2.97 15.70
CA ARG A 55 -27.58 3.22 16.82
C ARG A 55 -27.48 4.63 17.42
N ALA A 56 -26.50 5.44 16.97
CA ALA A 56 -26.33 6.83 17.38
C ALA A 56 -27.50 7.74 17.00
N GLY A 57 -28.19 7.41 15.90
CA GLY A 57 -29.21 8.24 15.28
C GLY A 57 -30.63 8.01 15.75
N HIS A 58 -30.89 7.12 16.72
CA HIS A 58 -32.27 6.75 17.10
C HIS A 58 -32.83 7.52 18.30
N ARG A 59 -32.31 8.73 18.55
CA ARG A 59 -32.88 9.64 19.54
C ARG A 59 -32.98 11.06 19.02
N TYR A 60 -33.65 11.21 17.88
CA TYR A 60 -34.42 12.42 17.60
C TYR A 60 -35.90 12.07 17.83
N PRO A 61 -36.61 12.77 18.74
CA PRO A 61 -38.08 12.74 18.76
C PRO A 61 -38.66 13.38 17.50
#